data_AF-A0A496SB90-F1
#
_entry.id   AF-A0A496SB90-F1
#
_cell.length_a   1.000
_cell.length_b   1.000
_cell.length_c   1.000
_cell.angle_alpha   90.00
_cell.angle_beta   90.00
_cell.angle_gamma   90.00
#
_symmetry.space_group_name_H-M   'P 1'
#
loop_
_entity.id
_entity.type
_entity.pdbx_description
1 polymer ?
#
loop_
_entity_poly.entity_id
_entity_poly.type
_entity_poly.pdbx_seq_one_letter_code
_entity_poly.pdbx_strand_id
1 'polypeptide(L)'
;MSWETFTVGQIRFKEDAPVKKIDQALAEFREALQCDVEWNPEWKMWEFQDVNWHSHVSGERVKEVYERYRDILDYFAFSLFYLDEPDEEIVYDQGTEVVSVW
;
A
#
# COMPACT_ATOMS: atom_id res chain seq x y z
N MET A 1 -6.07 -20.31 -2.54
CA MET A 1 -5.91 -20.19 -1.08
C MET A 1 -5.86 -18.71 -0.78
N SER A 2 -6.66 -18.19 0.15
CA SER A 2 -6.57 -16.79 0.58
C SER A 2 -5.46 -16.68 1.61
N TRP A 3 -4.42 -15.92 1.29
CA TRP A 3 -3.41 -15.45 2.21
C TRP A 3 -3.81 -14.09 2.78
N GLU A 4 -3.44 -13.85 4.03
CA GLU A 4 -3.52 -12.52 4.61
C GLU A 4 -2.40 -11.66 4.02
N THR A 5 -2.70 -10.40 3.71
CA THR A 5 -1.71 -9.50 3.09
C THR A 5 -1.73 -8.15 3.76
N PHE A 6 -0.56 -7.54 3.91
CA PHE A 6 -0.45 -6.14 4.26
C PHE A 6 0.03 -5.36 3.04
N THR A 7 -0.75 -4.38 2.60
CA THR A 7 -0.42 -3.46 1.52
C THR A 7 -0.10 -2.10 2.11
N VAL A 8 0.98 -1.48 1.66
CA VAL A 8 1.34 -0.12 2.07
C VAL A 8 2.10 0.60 0.98
N GLY A 9 1.85 1.89 0.83
CA GLY A 9 2.56 2.69 -0.16
C GLY A 9 1.98 4.07 -0.39
N GLN A 10 2.49 4.69 -1.44
CA GLN A 10 2.27 6.10 -1.75
C GLN A 10 2.26 6.35 -3.26
N ILE A 11 1.44 7.30 -3.69
CA ILE A 11 1.28 7.69 -5.09
C ILE A 11 1.33 9.22 -5.19
N ARG A 12 2.18 9.74 -6.08
CA ARG A 12 2.19 11.14 -6.48
C ARG A 12 2.04 11.26 -7.98
N PHE A 13 1.06 12.04 -8.42
CA PHE A 13 0.87 12.39 -9.82
C PHE A 13 1.66 13.64 -10.18
N LYS A 14 2.00 13.78 -11.45
CA LYS A 14 2.59 15.03 -11.97
C LYS A 14 1.61 16.19 -11.83
N GLU A 15 2.12 17.40 -11.61
CA GLU A 15 1.27 18.60 -11.43
C GLU A 15 0.40 18.91 -12.67
N ASP A 16 0.84 18.50 -13.87
CA ASP A 16 0.14 18.69 -15.13
C ASP A 16 -0.72 17.48 -15.55
N ALA A 17 -0.80 16.44 -14.70
CA ALA A 17 -1.60 15.26 -14.99
C ALA A 17 -3.11 15.61 -15.08
N PRO A 18 -3.83 15.19 -16.13
CA PRO A 18 -5.25 15.50 -16.26
C PRO A 18 -6.07 14.90 -15.11
N VAL A 19 -6.89 15.70 -14.43
CA VAL A 19 -7.74 15.28 -13.29
C VAL A 19 -8.53 14.01 -13.59
N LYS A 20 -9.16 13.94 -14.77
CA LYS A 20 -9.91 12.74 -15.20
C LYS A 20 -9.07 11.47 -15.25
N LYS A 21 -7.80 11.56 -15.66
CA LYS A 21 -6.88 10.42 -15.66
C LYS A 21 -6.45 10.04 -14.23
N ILE A 22 -6.25 11.04 -13.36
CA ILE A 22 -5.94 10.81 -11.94
C ILE A 22 -7.09 10.05 -11.28
N ASP A 23 -8.33 10.49 -11.47
CA ASP A 23 -9.51 9.83 -10.89
C ASP A 23 -9.64 8.38 -11.36
N GLN A 24 -9.39 8.12 -12.64
CA GLN A 24 -9.37 6.77 -13.20
C GLN A 24 -8.26 5.91 -12.59
N ALA A 25 -7.04 6.44 -12.52
CA ALA A 25 -5.91 5.73 -11.93
C ALA A 25 -6.18 5.38 -10.46
N LEU A 26 -6.70 6.32 -9.66
CA LEU A 26 -7.06 6.07 -8.27
C LEU A 26 -8.15 5.01 -8.12
N ALA A 27 -9.16 4.99 -9.00
CA ALA A 27 -10.17 3.94 -8.98
C ALA A 27 -9.58 2.55 -9.28
N GLU A 28 -8.71 2.44 -10.29
CA GLU A 28 -8.04 1.18 -10.62
C GLU A 28 -7.05 0.72 -9.55
N PHE A 29 -6.32 1.65 -8.93
CA PHE A 29 -5.44 1.35 -7.81
C PHE A 29 -6.23 0.82 -6.60
N ARG A 30 -7.35 1.45 -6.24
CA ARG A 30 -8.22 0.95 -5.15
C ARG A 30 -8.69 -0.48 -5.43
N GLU A 31 -9.05 -0.79 -6.67
CA GLU A 31 -9.46 -2.16 -7.03
C GLU A 31 -8.30 -3.16 -6.95
N ALA A 32 -7.11 -2.80 -7.42
CA ALA A 32 -5.93 -3.67 -7.42
C ALA A 32 -5.34 -3.88 -6.02
N LEU A 33 -5.33 -2.82 -5.19
CA LEU A 33 -4.82 -2.83 -3.82
C LEU A 33 -5.85 -3.33 -2.80
N GLN A 34 -7.11 -3.47 -3.21
CA GLN A 34 -8.26 -3.84 -2.38
C GLN A 34 -8.47 -2.97 -1.14
N CYS A 35 -7.99 -1.73 -1.17
CA CYS A 35 -8.13 -0.78 -0.06
C CYS A 35 -8.38 0.64 -0.57
N ASP A 36 -8.75 1.52 0.35
CA ASP A 36 -8.88 2.94 0.07
C ASP A 36 -7.53 3.62 -0.13
N VAL A 37 -7.57 4.68 -0.94
CA VAL A 37 -6.42 5.54 -1.24
C VAL A 37 -6.82 6.94 -0.86
N GLU A 38 -6.11 7.52 0.09
CA GLU A 38 -6.47 8.77 0.77
C GLU A 38 -5.42 9.85 0.53
N TRP A 39 -5.83 11.12 0.52
CA TRP A 39 -4.92 12.23 0.31
C TRP A 39 -4.28 12.66 1.63
N ASN A 40 -2.96 12.63 1.69
CA ASN A 40 -2.19 13.15 2.80
C ASN A 40 -1.69 14.58 2.49
N PRO A 41 -2.21 15.63 3.16
CA PRO A 41 -1.85 17.01 2.87
C PRO A 41 -0.43 17.40 3.32
N GLU A 42 0.16 16.69 4.30
CA GLU A 42 1.51 16.96 4.80
C GLU A 42 2.56 16.60 3.74
N TRP A 43 2.39 15.42 3.14
CA TRP A 43 3.31 14.87 2.14
C TRP A 43 2.94 15.26 0.71
N LYS A 44 1.74 15.82 0.51
CA LYS A 44 1.15 16.10 -0.80
C LYS A 44 1.15 14.85 -1.70
N MET A 45 0.74 13.74 -1.12
CA MET A 45 0.69 12.45 -1.79
C MET A 45 -0.58 11.72 -1.42
N TRP A 46 -0.97 10.79 -2.28
CA TRP A 46 -1.96 9.79 -1.92
C TRP A 46 -1.26 8.66 -1.20
N GLU A 47 -1.83 8.16 -0.11
CA GLU A 47 -1.32 7.03 0.65
C GLU A 47 -2.37 5.93 0.75
N PHE A 48 -1.89 4.71 0.91
CA PHE A 48 -2.73 3.55 1.12
C PHE A 48 -2.04 2.60 2.08
N GLN A 49 -2.84 2.03 2.97
CA GLN A 49 -2.39 1.07 3.97
C GLN A 49 -3.58 0.20 4.35
N ASP A 50 -3.47 -1.12 4.20
CA ASP A 50 -4.50 -2.02 4.73
C ASP A 50 -4.00 -3.44 4.99
N VAL A 51 -4.57 -4.07 6.02
CA VAL A 51 -4.42 -5.51 6.29
C VAL A 51 -5.63 -6.21 5.70
N ASN A 52 -5.40 -6.88 4.57
CA ASN A 52 -6.44 -7.60 3.88
C ASN A 52 -6.45 -9.08 4.30
N TRP A 53 -7.43 -9.43 5.13
CA TRP A 53 -7.58 -10.76 5.74
C TRP A 53 -7.99 -11.88 4.77
N HIS A 54 -8.58 -11.53 3.62
CA HIS A 54 -9.07 -12.50 2.61
C HIS A 54 -8.73 -12.03 1.18
N SER A 55 -7.57 -11.41 1.02
CA SER A 55 -7.20 -10.70 -0.21
C SER A 55 -6.67 -11.61 -1.31
N HIS A 56 -6.81 -11.12 -2.53
CA HIS A 56 -6.12 -11.63 -3.71
C HIS A 56 -5.19 -10.57 -4.30
N VAL A 57 -4.73 -9.62 -3.49
CA VAL A 57 -3.77 -8.61 -3.91
C VAL A 57 -2.53 -9.34 -4.42
N SER A 58 -2.13 -8.98 -5.64
CA SER A 58 -0.92 -9.51 -6.27
C SER A 58 -0.06 -8.35 -6.74
N GLY A 59 1.25 -8.48 -6.55
CA GLY A 59 2.21 -7.49 -7.06
C GLY A 59 2.12 -7.34 -8.58
N GLU A 60 1.77 -8.40 -9.32
CA GLU A 60 1.58 -8.35 -10.77
C GLU A 60 0.43 -7.42 -11.17
N ARG A 61 -0.75 -7.55 -10.54
CA ARG A 61 -1.91 -6.70 -10.84
C ARG A 61 -1.64 -5.25 -10.51
N VAL A 62 -1.00 -4.98 -9.38
CA VAL A 62 -0.58 -3.62 -8.99
C VAL A 62 0.42 -3.04 -9.99
N LYS A 63 1.38 -3.86 -10.44
CA LYS A 63 2.36 -3.48 -11.46
C LYS A 63 1.72 -3.13 -12.79
N GLU A 64 0.71 -3.89 -13.25
CA GLU A 64 -0.02 -3.59 -14.48
C GLU A 64 -0.71 -2.22 -14.44
N VAL A 65 -1.35 -1.88 -13.31
CA VAL A 65 -1.97 -0.56 -13.12
C VAL A 65 -0.89 0.53 -13.09
N TYR A 66 0.19 0.32 -12.36
CA TYR A 66 1.34 1.23 -12.35
C TYR A 66 1.90 1.48 -13.76
N GLU A 67 2.16 0.44 -14.55
CA GLU A 67 2.73 0.57 -15.88
C GLU A 67 1.80 1.33 -16.83
N ARG A 68 0.48 1.13 -16.71
CA ARG A 68 -0.55 1.83 -17.49
C ARG A 68 -0.55 3.34 -17.26
N TYR A 69 -0.28 3.78 -16.03
CA TYR A 69 -0.33 5.18 -15.62
C TYR A 69 1.05 5.79 -15.36
N ARG A 70 2.13 5.07 -15.68
CA ARG A 70 3.51 5.52 -15.43
C ARG A 70 3.82 6.88 -16.05
N ASP A 71 3.18 7.23 -17.16
CA ASP A 71 3.36 8.51 -17.86
C ASP A 71 2.88 9.72 -17.06
N ILE A 72 1.90 9.54 -16.18
CA ILE A 72 1.30 10.62 -15.36
C ILE A 72 1.75 10.59 -13.90
N LEU A 73 2.54 9.60 -13.50
CA LEU A 73 3.10 9.47 -12.16
C LEU A 73 4.42 10.24 -12.04
N ASP A 74 4.60 10.92 -10.92
CA ASP A 74 5.86 11.51 -10.49
C ASP A 74 6.55 10.61 -9.44
N TYR A 75 5.77 9.91 -8.63
CA TYR A 75 6.26 8.97 -7.64
C TYR A 75 5.27 7.83 -7.41
N PHE A 76 5.79 6.63 -7.20
CA PHE A 76 5.01 5.46 -6.80
C PHE A 76 5.87 4.55 -5.95
N ALA A 77 5.38 4.21 -4.76
CA ALA A 77 5.98 3.23 -3.87
C ALA A 77 4.91 2.24 -3.42
N PHE A 78 5.27 0.97 -3.40
CA PHE A 78 4.38 -0.12 -3.05
C PHE A 78 5.17 -1.21 -2.36
N SER A 79 4.63 -1.72 -1.25
CA SER A 79 5.09 -2.91 -0.58
C SER A 79 3.89 -3.83 -0.33
N LEU A 80 4.11 -5.12 -0.55
CA LEU A 80 3.16 -6.19 -0.32
C LEU A 80 3.84 -7.23 0.55
N PHE A 81 3.31 -7.41 1.75
CA PHE A 81 3.73 -8.43 2.68
C PHE A 81 2.68 -9.52 2.69
N TYR A 82 3.14 -10.77 2.61
CA TYR A 82 2.30 -11.94 2.79
C TYR A 82 2.43 -12.35 4.24
N LEU A 83 1.32 -12.37 4.95
CA LEU A 83 1.25 -12.66 6.38
C LEU A 83 0.92 -14.15 6.52
N ASP A 84 1.90 -15.00 6.22
CA ASP A 84 1.80 -16.45 6.30
C ASP A 84 2.21 -17.00 7.68
N GLU A 85 3.01 -16.26 8.44
CA GLU A 85 3.36 -16.55 9.83
C GLU A 85 3.22 -15.29 10.70
N PRO A 86 2.84 -15.41 11.99
CA PRO A 86 2.79 -14.27 12.89
C PRO A 86 4.19 -13.72 13.16
N ASP A 87 4.42 -12.44 12.87
CA ASP A 87 5.60 -11.71 13.33
C ASP A 87 5.44 -11.40 14.84
N GLU A 88 6.21 -12.06 15.70
CA GLU A 88 6.26 -11.76 17.14
C GLU A 88 7.37 -10.76 17.48
N GLU A 89 6.99 -9.53 17.82
CA GLU A 89 7.91 -8.50 18.31
C GLU A 89 7.55 -8.09 19.74
N ILE A 90 8.51 -8.20 20.66
CA ILE A 90 8.36 -7.71 22.03
C ILE A 90 9.53 -6.78 22.37
N VAL A 91 9.22 -5.51 22.66
CA VAL A 91 10.17 -4.41 22.81
C VAL A 91 10.37 -4.06 24.29
N TYR A 92 11.58 -4.23 24.81
CA TYR A 92 12.01 -3.82 26.16
C TYR A 92 12.47 -2.36 26.16
N ASP A 93 11.87 -1.51 26.99
CA ASP A 93 12.40 -0.18 27.34
C ASP A 93 12.67 -0.15 28.86
N GLN A 94 13.80 0.44 29.27
CA GLN A 94 14.35 0.28 30.61
C GLN A 94 13.40 0.83 31.68
N GLY A 95 12.64 -0.09 32.26
CA GLY A 95 11.61 0.10 33.28
C GLY A 95 10.62 -1.07 33.37
N THR A 96 10.47 -1.89 32.33
CA THR A 96 9.47 -2.98 32.30
C THR A 96 10.02 -4.22 31.62
N GLU A 97 10.38 -5.29 32.36
CA GLU A 97 11.03 -6.50 31.82
C GLU A 97 10.29 -7.06 30.61
N VAL A 98 11.01 -7.28 29.50
CA VAL A 98 10.45 -7.84 28.28
C VAL A 98 11.28 -9.05 27.90
N VAL A 99 10.58 -10.17 27.90
CA VAL A 99 11.05 -11.46 27.42
C VAL A 99 10.25 -11.76 26.16
N SER A 100 10.95 -11.84 25.03
CA SER A 100 10.45 -12.41 23.78
C SER A 100 11.08 -13.78 23.59
N VAL A 101 10.24 -14.80 23.50
CA VAL A 101 10.57 -16.14 23.00
C VAL A 101 9.42 -16.51 22.08
N TRP A 102 9.72 -16.70 20.78
CA TRP A 102 8.77 -17.08 19.71
C TRP A 102 8.03 -18.38 20.02
#